data_AF-A0A6L9L581-F1
#
_entry.id   AF-A0A6L9L581-F1
#
_cell.length_a   1.000
_cell.length_b   1.000
_cell.length_c   1.000
_cell.angle_alpha   90.00
_cell.angle_beta   90.00
_cell.angle_gamma   90.00
#
_symmetry.space_group_name_H-M   'P 1'
#
loop_
_entity.id
_entity.type
_entity.pdbx_description
1 polymer ?
#
loop_
_entity_poly.entity_id
_entity_poly.type
_entity_poly.pdbx_seq_one_letter_code
_entity_poly.pdbx_strand_id
1 'polypeptide(L)'
;MKHFLKKLVVWMFILMTYIGTCSAQLSGTISQFTPSLNLSFTNTETLDSRLTFTRNSIGTRTNSTGLIETVAANQPRFDYDPVTLQARGILIEESRTNLFLRSENFANGTWTKGGGVAVVTDNVEVSPTGTTNAALFTTNTSKLHCFVRQSLTLTNGATYTVSAFVKRYNYDYVGLRVASTGTHAMFNLTTLTWGGSNLSSYQSYGYQSVGNGWYRIWATRTITEATGTNVTGVCLVGTSGEEAPTNLSGGEGLYLFGAQLESGAFVTSYIPTAASSVTRSGDLCLLNNLNWFNPSQGTWIAETVLGQRVTARIIGYDGANNFLGIRSTGQQDTESYNGTASFTKQGVTSTGTVRHGMSYSSSNRVLTREGLTPNTSATSIGSVTQISLGSNPNGTNNLCAWIRKVVYYPRQVSNSLLQSLTQ
;
A
#
# COMPACT_ATOMS: atom_id res chain seq x y z
N MET A 1 -2.96 37.14 -69.82
CA MET A 1 -1.94 36.21 -69.29
C MET A 1 -1.15 36.74 -68.09
N LYS A 2 -0.37 37.84 -68.19
CA LYS A 2 0.45 38.36 -67.06
C LYS A 2 -0.33 38.67 -65.77
N HIS A 3 -1.57 39.13 -65.88
CA HIS A 3 -2.42 39.44 -64.73
C HIS A 3 -2.96 38.19 -64.01
N PHE A 4 -3.13 37.09 -64.75
CA PHE A 4 -3.62 35.82 -64.22
C PHE A 4 -2.52 35.06 -63.47
N LEU A 5 -1.29 35.08 -64.01
CA LEU A 5 -0.11 34.52 -63.33
C LEU A 5 0.17 35.21 -61.99
N LYS A 6 0.05 36.56 -61.92
CA LYS A 6 0.25 37.29 -60.66
C LYS A 6 -0.76 36.88 -59.58
N LYS A 7 -2.02 36.67 -59.95
CA LYS A 7 -3.04 36.18 -59.01
C LYS A 7 -2.69 34.75 -58.57
N LEU A 8 -2.38 33.84 -59.48
CA LEU A 8 -2.04 32.45 -59.16
C LEU A 8 -0.88 32.34 -58.15
N VAL A 9 0.16 33.16 -58.32
CA VAL A 9 1.31 33.22 -57.41
C VAL A 9 0.88 33.70 -56.02
N VAL A 10 0.06 34.75 -55.94
CA VAL A 10 -0.48 35.24 -54.65
C VAL A 10 -1.33 34.17 -53.95
N TRP A 11 -2.16 33.43 -54.68
CA TRP A 11 -2.96 32.33 -54.12
C TRP A 11 -2.08 31.17 -53.63
N MET A 12 -0.99 30.82 -54.33
CA MET A 12 -0.01 29.83 -53.85
C MET A 12 0.70 30.29 -52.58
N PHE A 13 1.10 31.57 -52.48
CA PHE A 13 1.72 32.11 -51.26
C PHE A 13 0.75 32.11 -50.07
N ILE A 14 -0.52 32.47 -50.28
CA ILE A 14 -1.55 32.41 -49.24
C ILE A 14 -1.77 30.95 -48.79
N LEU A 15 -1.88 30.01 -49.73
CA LEU A 15 -2.06 28.59 -49.43
C LEU A 15 -0.87 28.00 -48.67
N MET A 16 0.37 28.29 -49.08
CA MET A 16 1.59 27.86 -48.37
C MET A 16 1.67 28.44 -46.96
N THR A 17 1.25 29.69 -46.77
CA THR A 17 1.20 30.33 -45.44
C THR A 17 0.16 29.67 -44.55
N TYR A 18 -1.04 29.38 -45.08
CA TYR A 18 -2.11 28.68 -44.36
C TYR A 18 -1.74 27.23 -44.00
N ILE A 19 -1.04 26.51 -44.87
CA ILE A 19 -0.54 25.16 -44.57
C ILE A 19 0.54 25.22 -43.48
N GLY A 20 1.44 26.22 -43.56
CA GLY A 20 2.47 26.45 -42.54
C GLY A 20 1.88 26.78 -41.16
N THR A 21 0.88 27.66 -41.09
CA THR A 21 0.21 28.01 -39.83
C THR A 21 -0.62 26.86 -39.28
N CYS A 22 -1.33 26.11 -40.13
CA CYS A 22 -2.11 24.95 -39.71
C CYS A 22 -1.19 23.82 -39.19
N SER A 23 -0.05 23.56 -39.84
CA SER A 23 0.97 22.60 -39.39
C SER A 23 1.63 23.04 -38.08
N ALA A 24 1.91 24.34 -37.91
CA ALA A 24 2.46 24.87 -36.66
C ALA A 24 1.43 24.84 -35.52
N GLN A 25 0.15 25.08 -35.80
CA GLN A 25 -0.94 24.94 -34.84
C GLN A 25 -1.19 23.48 -34.47
N LEU A 26 -1.17 22.54 -35.42
CA LEU A 26 -1.29 21.11 -35.13
C LEU A 26 -0.08 20.59 -34.36
N SER A 27 1.14 20.95 -34.76
CA SER A 27 2.37 20.57 -34.06
C SER A 27 2.42 21.17 -32.64
N GLY A 28 1.99 22.42 -32.48
CA GLY A 28 1.84 23.07 -31.18
C GLY A 28 0.78 22.41 -30.32
N THR A 29 -0.31 21.94 -30.93
CA THR A 29 -1.38 21.21 -30.22
C THR A 29 -0.98 19.77 -29.89
N ILE A 30 -0.16 19.09 -30.70
CA ILE A 30 0.32 17.72 -30.46
C ILE A 30 1.45 17.68 -29.42
N SER A 31 2.38 18.64 -29.43
CA SER A 31 3.43 18.73 -28.38
C SER A 31 2.82 18.94 -27.00
N GLN A 32 1.67 19.60 -26.97
CA GLN A 32 0.82 19.77 -25.81
C GLN A 32 0.30 18.41 -25.25
N PHE A 33 0.14 17.35 -26.04
CA PHE A 33 -0.33 16.05 -25.54
C PHE A 33 0.74 14.98 -25.43
N THR A 34 2.01 15.32 -25.64
CA THR A 34 3.11 14.35 -25.56
C THR A 34 3.70 14.34 -24.15
N PRO A 35 3.58 13.25 -23.38
CA PRO A 35 4.21 13.15 -22.07
C PRO A 35 5.72 12.92 -22.20
N SER A 36 6.53 13.62 -21.39
CA SER A 36 7.98 13.36 -21.28
C SER A 36 8.27 12.11 -20.45
N LEU A 37 7.33 11.70 -19.59
CA LEU A 37 7.40 10.49 -18.76
C LEU A 37 6.04 9.80 -18.79
N ASN A 38 6.04 8.50 -19.06
CA ASN A 38 4.84 7.66 -19.01
C ASN A 38 5.23 6.29 -18.48
N LEU A 39 5.11 6.13 -17.16
CA LEU A 39 5.44 4.93 -16.43
C LEU A 39 4.16 4.12 -16.20
N SER A 40 4.17 2.85 -16.60
CA SER A 40 3.12 1.89 -16.29
C SER A 40 3.71 0.70 -15.57
N PHE A 41 3.14 0.39 -14.41
CA PHE A 41 3.61 -0.67 -13.52
C PHE A 41 2.67 -1.89 -13.52
N THR A 42 1.73 -1.93 -14.46
CA THR A 42 0.72 -3.00 -14.57
C THR A 42 0.88 -3.84 -15.83
N ASN A 43 1.66 -3.35 -16.80
CA ASN A 43 1.80 -3.98 -18.11
C ASN A 43 3.06 -4.86 -18.22
N THR A 44 4.08 -4.57 -17.41
CA THR A 44 5.38 -5.27 -17.40
C THR A 44 5.95 -5.28 -15.99
N GLU A 45 6.59 -6.38 -15.57
CA GLU A 45 7.38 -6.45 -14.33
C GLU A 45 8.83 -5.94 -14.53
N THR A 46 8.99 -4.91 -15.35
CA THR A 46 10.30 -4.31 -15.64
C THR A 46 10.24 -2.85 -15.24
N LEU A 47 11.23 -2.42 -14.47
CA LEU A 47 11.35 -1.03 -14.06
C LEU A 47 11.89 -0.20 -15.25
N ASP A 48 11.27 0.94 -15.52
CA ASP A 48 11.78 1.90 -16.51
C ASP A 48 13.23 2.30 -16.15
N SER A 49 14.12 2.34 -17.14
CA SER A 49 15.55 2.57 -16.92
C SER A 49 15.89 3.95 -16.36
N ARG A 50 14.94 4.90 -16.38
CA ARG A 50 15.09 6.20 -15.72
C ARG A 50 14.95 6.11 -14.20
N LEU A 51 14.39 5.03 -13.69
CA LEU A 51 14.18 4.79 -12.27
C LEU A 51 15.33 3.96 -11.69
N THR A 52 15.66 4.25 -10.44
CA THR A 52 16.46 3.36 -9.59
C THR A 52 15.64 2.96 -8.38
N PHE A 53 15.77 1.70 -7.99
CA PHE A 53 15.05 1.15 -6.85
C PHE A 53 16.06 0.62 -5.83
N THR A 54 15.84 0.96 -4.57
CA THR A 54 16.67 0.47 -3.46
C THR A 54 15.80 -0.05 -2.34
N ARG A 55 16.19 -1.21 -1.81
CA ARG A 55 15.66 -1.84 -0.60
C ARG A 55 16.73 -2.81 -0.10
N ASN A 56 17.41 -2.46 0.99
CA ASN A 56 18.55 -3.22 1.51
C ASN A 56 18.16 -4.46 2.33
N SER A 57 17.17 -5.19 1.86
CA SER A 57 16.68 -6.44 2.45
C SER A 57 15.86 -7.21 1.42
N ILE A 58 15.59 -8.49 1.70
CA ILE A 58 14.49 -9.18 1.04
C ILE A 58 13.14 -8.57 1.46
N GLY A 59 12.08 -8.97 0.79
CA GLY A 59 10.70 -8.72 1.23
C GLY A 59 9.72 -9.32 0.23
N THR A 60 8.49 -9.55 0.66
CA THR A 60 7.55 -10.35 -0.13
C THR A 60 6.63 -9.51 -1.00
N ARG A 61 6.03 -10.18 -1.99
CA ARG A 61 4.91 -9.70 -2.80
C ARG A 61 3.94 -10.86 -3.07
N THR A 62 2.73 -10.54 -3.51
CA THR A 62 1.84 -11.46 -4.21
C THR A 62 2.18 -11.43 -5.69
N ASN A 63 2.51 -12.58 -6.26
CA ASN A 63 2.87 -12.70 -7.68
C ASN A 63 1.63 -12.85 -8.58
N SER A 64 1.86 -12.94 -9.90
CA SER A 64 0.81 -13.05 -10.91
C SER A 64 -0.08 -14.30 -10.79
N THR A 65 0.32 -15.30 -10.00
CA THR A 65 -0.46 -16.51 -9.70
C THR A 65 -1.23 -16.42 -8.38
N GLY A 66 -1.14 -15.29 -7.68
CA GLY A 66 -1.82 -15.07 -6.39
C GLY A 66 -1.05 -15.63 -5.18
N LEU A 67 0.17 -16.11 -5.38
CA LEU A 67 1.01 -16.68 -4.33
C LEU A 67 1.96 -15.64 -3.74
N ILE A 68 2.24 -15.76 -2.45
CA ILE A 68 3.26 -14.96 -1.77
C ILE A 68 4.64 -15.51 -2.12
N GLU A 69 5.50 -14.64 -2.63
CA GLU A 69 6.89 -14.96 -2.94
C GLU A 69 7.87 -13.95 -2.37
N THR A 70 9.12 -14.37 -2.21
CA THR A 70 10.22 -13.50 -1.77
C THR A 70 10.85 -12.81 -2.97
N VAL A 71 10.99 -11.48 -2.89
CA VAL A 71 11.76 -10.68 -3.83
C VAL A 71 13.11 -10.33 -3.21
N ALA A 72 14.18 -10.41 -3.99
CA ALA A 72 15.54 -10.11 -3.54
C ALA A 72 15.75 -8.64 -3.16
N ALA A 73 16.88 -8.34 -2.51
CA ALA A 73 17.27 -6.96 -2.22
C ALA A 73 17.43 -6.13 -3.51
N ASN A 74 17.11 -4.84 -3.42
CA ASN A 74 17.17 -3.86 -4.52
C ASN A 74 16.35 -4.22 -5.77
N GLN A 75 15.40 -5.16 -5.67
CA GLN A 75 14.46 -5.48 -6.74
C GLN A 75 13.07 -4.90 -6.40
N PRO A 76 12.42 -4.19 -7.33
CA PRO A 76 11.09 -3.66 -7.13
C PRO A 76 10.06 -4.78 -7.02
N ARG A 77 8.96 -4.51 -6.31
CA ARG A 77 7.86 -5.46 -6.12
C ARG A 77 6.66 -5.06 -6.96
N PHE A 78 6.44 -5.73 -8.08
CA PHE A 78 5.20 -5.60 -8.86
C PHE A 78 4.15 -6.56 -8.29
N ASP A 79 3.17 -6.03 -7.58
CA ASP A 79 2.28 -6.82 -6.74
C ASP A 79 0.92 -7.04 -7.41
N TYR A 80 0.24 -8.12 -7.03
CA TYR A 80 -1.03 -8.53 -7.61
C TYR A 80 -2.11 -8.68 -6.54
N ASP A 81 -3.35 -8.54 -6.95
CA ASP A 81 -4.47 -8.96 -6.13
C ASP A 81 -4.50 -10.50 -6.03
N PRO A 82 -4.47 -11.09 -4.83
CA PRO A 82 -4.29 -12.54 -4.67
C PRO A 82 -5.49 -13.37 -5.14
N VAL A 83 -6.65 -12.75 -5.39
CA VAL A 83 -7.88 -13.45 -5.82
C VAL A 83 -8.19 -13.16 -7.28
N THR A 84 -8.21 -11.88 -7.66
CA THR A 84 -8.55 -11.46 -9.02
C THR A 84 -7.36 -11.53 -9.99
N LEU A 85 -6.14 -11.72 -9.47
CA LEU A 85 -4.88 -11.77 -10.21
C LEU A 85 -4.61 -10.50 -11.04
N GLN A 86 -5.30 -9.40 -10.72
CA GLN A 86 -5.08 -8.11 -11.36
C GLN A 86 -3.80 -7.49 -10.79
N ALA A 87 -2.90 -7.04 -11.67
CA ALA A 87 -1.72 -6.29 -11.27
C ALA A 87 -2.16 -5.02 -10.53
N ARG A 88 -1.61 -4.78 -9.32
CA ARG A 88 -1.87 -3.60 -8.49
C ARG A 88 -0.86 -2.48 -8.74
N GLY A 89 0.30 -2.78 -9.33
CA GLY A 89 1.37 -1.82 -9.61
C GLY A 89 2.64 -2.11 -8.81
N ILE A 90 3.57 -1.15 -8.75
CA ILE A 90 4.72 -1.27 -7.83
C ILE A 90 4.27 -0.99 -6.40
N LEU A 91 4.63 -1.88 -5.48
CA LEU A 91 4.43 -1.73 -4.05
C LEU A 91 5.57 -0.88 -3.44
N ILE A 92 5.20 0.19 -2.74
CA ILE A 92 6.14 1.04 -2.00
C ILE A 92 5.74 1.07 -0.52
N GLU A 93 6.61 0.60 0.36
CA GLU A 93 6.37 0.50 1.79
C GLU A 93 7.51 1.10 2.60
N GLU A 94 7.17 1.61 3.79
CA GLU A 94 8.17 2.01 4.78
C GLU A 94 8.89 0.80 5.41
N SER A 95 9.94 1.06 6.18
CA SER A 95 10.65 0.03 6.92
C SER A 95 9.76 -0.56 8.02
N ARG A 96 9.72 -1.89 8.12
CA ARG A 96 8.98 -2.59 9.16
C ARG A 96 9.75 -3.79 9.67
N THR A 97 9.49 -4.15 10.92
CA THR A 97 10.08 -5.31 11.59
C THR A 97 8.97 -6.22 12.05
N ASN A 98 9.05 -7.49 11.68
CA ASN A 98 8.23 -8.50 12.34
C ASN A 98 8.91 -8.89 13.66
N LEU A 99 8.24 -8.55 14.77
CA LEU A 99 8.73 -8.78 16.12
C LEU A 99 8.56 -10.22 16.57
N PHE A 100 7.66 -10.99 15.95
CA PHE A 100 7.56 -12.42 16.23
C PHE A 100 8.76 -13.16 15.68
N LEU A 101 9.23 -14.12 16.45
CA LEU A 101 10.19 -15.12 15.99
C LEU A 101 9.43 -16.29 15.37
N ARG A 102 10.06 -17.04 14.47
CA ARG A 102 9.54 -18.31 13.94
C ARG A 102 8.11 -18.16 13.40
N SER A 103 7.87 -17.17 12.55
CA SER A 103 6.53 -16.79 12.06
C SER A 103 5.76 -17.89 11.32
N GLU A 104 6.43 -18.99 10.96
CA GLU A 104 5.85 -20.14 10.23
C GLU A 104 6.01 -21.47 10.99
N ASN A 105 6.66 -21.48 12.16
CA ASN A 105 6.95 -22.70 12.93
C ASN A 105 6.35 -22.56 14.34
N PHE A 106 5.07 -22.88 14.44
CA PHE A 106 4.24 -22.65 15.61
C PHE A 106 4.35 -23.78 16.65
N ALA A 107 4.82 -24.97 16.23
CA ALA A 107 5.10 -26.07 17.16
C ALA A 107 6.32 -25.76 18.06
N ASN A 108 7.24 -24.88 17.62
CA ASN A 108 8.42 -24.49 18.38
C ASN A 108 8.11 -23.96 19.79
N GLY A 109 9.04 -24.18 20.73
CA GLY A 109 8.94 -23.74 22.13
C GLY A 109 8.90 -22.22 22.32
N THR A 110 9.34 -21.42 21.35
CA THR A 110 9.20 -19.96 21.41
C THR A 110 7.74 -19.51 21.42
N TRP A 111 6.85 -20.29 20.80
CA TRP A 111 5.41 -20.05 20.87
C TRP A 111 4.82 -20.72 22.11
N THR A 112 4.40 -19.93 23.08
CA THR A 112 3.64 -20.42 24.24
C THR A 112 2.28 -20.92 23.76
N LYS A 113 1.97 -22.15 24.12
CA LYS A 113 0.72 -22.84 23.83
C LYS A 113 -0.15 -22.92 25.09
N GLY A 114 -1.46 -23.03 24.91
CA GLY A 114 -2.52 -23.04 25.93
C GLY A 114 -2.45 -24.06 27.08
N GLY A 115 -1.32 -24.22 27.76
CA GLY A 115 -1.19 -25.06 28.96
C GLY A 115 -1.41 -26.55 28.73
N GLY A 116 -1.04 -27.05 27.54
CA GLY A 116 -1.20 -28.46 27.17
C GLY A 116 -2.50 -28.79 26.44
N VAL A 117 -3.34 -27.80 26.12
CA VAL A 117 -4.63 -28.01 25.44
C VAL A 117 -4.56 -27.70 23.94
N ALA A 118 -3.73 -26.71 23.59
CA ALA A 118 -3.40 -26.38 22.21
C ALA A 118 -2.42 -27.41 21.62
N VAL A 119 -2.80 -28.03 20.51
CA VAL A 119 -1.94 -28.90 19.69
C VAL A 119 -1.61 -28.16 18.41
N VAL A 120 -0.34 -28.15 18.06
CA VAL A 120 0.15 -27.53 16.83
C VAL A 120 1.02 -28.51 16.08
N THR A 121 0.66 -28.77 14.83
CA THR A 121 1.44 -29.58 13.91
C THR A 121 1.80 -28.74 12.69
N ASP A 122 3.08 -28.39 12.55
CA ASP A 122 3.57 -27.60 11.41
C ASP A 122 3.64 -28.43 10.12
N ASN A 123 3.63 -27.76 8.96
CA ASN A 123 3.83 -28.34 7.63
C ASN A 123 2.76 -29.38 7.20
N VAL A 124 1.48 -29.08 7.43
CA VAL A 124 0.36 -30.00 7.15
C VAL A 124 -0.61 -29.51 6.08
N GLU A 125 -0.53 -28.24 5.67
CA GLU A 125 -1.40 -27.65 4.66
C GLU A 125 -0.59 -26.72 3.75
N VAL A 126 -1.05 -26.55 2.50
CA VAL A 126 -0.47 -25.62 1.54
C VAL A 126 -0.81 -24.20 1.95
N SER A 127 0.20 -23.41 2.28
CA SER A 127 0.05 -22.02 2.67
C SER A 127 -0.14 -21.09 1.47
N PRO A 128 -0.41 -19.79 1.69
CA PRO A 128 -0.45 -18.79 0.62
C PRO A 128 0.87 -18.62 -0.17
N THR A 129 1.97 -19.27 0.23
CA THR A 129 3.21 -19.32 -0.57
C THR A 129 3.18 -20.41 -1.67
N GLY A 130 2.19 -21.29 -1.65
CA GLY A 130 2.11 -22.47 -2.52
C GLY A 130 2.95 -23.66 -2.02
N THR A 131 3.59 -23.56 -0.85
CA THR A 131 4.35 -24.65 -0.22
C THR A 131 3.60 -25.25 0.96
N THR A 132 3.84 -26.53 1.25
CA THR A 132 3.27 -27.22 2.42
C THR A 132 4.04 -26.84 3.70
N ASN A 133 3.74 -25.68 4.25
CA ASN A 133 4.38 -25.13 5.46
C ASN A 133 3.39 -24.44 6.41
N ALA A 134 2.08 -24.54 6.18
CA ALA A 134 1.09 -24.09 7.16
C ALA A 134 0.95 -25.09 8.30
N ALA A 135 0.66 -24.59 9.50
CA ALA A 135 0.42 -25.39 10.68
C ALA A 135 -1.08 -25.68 10.86
N LEU A 136 -1.42 -26.83 11.41
CA LEU A 136 -2.73 -27.08 12.00
C LEU A 136 -2.67 -26.76 13.48
N PHE A 137 -3.58 -25.91 13.94
CA PHE A 137 -3.75 -25.52 15.33
C PHE A 137 -5.12 -25.97 15.82
N THR A 138 -5.13 -26.92 16.76
CA THR A 138 -6.35 -27.56 17.29
C THR A 138 -6.35 -27.63 18.82
N THR A 139 -7.51 -28.01 19.37
CA THR A 139 -7.66 -28.42 20.77
C THR A 139 -7.44 -29.93 20.94
N ASN A 140 -6.94 -30.37 22.11
CA ASN A 140 -6.95 -31.79 22.48
C ASN A 140 -8.04 -32.18 23.49
N THR A 141 -8.55 -31.23 24.29
CA THR A 141 -9.50 -31.44 25.37
C THR A 141 -10.42 -30.22 25.50
N SER A 142 -11.63 -30.42 25.99
CA SER A 142 -12.64 -29.37 26.14
C SER A 142 -12.35 -28.41 27.32
N LYS A 143 -12.73 -27.13 27.15
CA LYS A 143 -12.96 -26.11 28.22
C LYS A 143 -11.77 -25.29 28.78
N LEU A 144 -10.66 -25.14 28.06
CA LEU A 144 -9.52 -24.33 28.53
C LEU A 144 -8.97 -23.39 27.45
N HIS A 145 -8.15 -22.43 27.87
CA HIS A 145 -7.53 -21.42 26.99
C HIS A 145 -6.75 -22.06 25.84
N CYS A 146 -7.20 -21.87 24.60
CA CYS A 146 -6.54 -22.43 23.42
C CYS A 146 -5.87 -21.33 22.60
N PHE A 147 -4.54 -21.22 22.73
CA PHE A 147 -3.76 -20.16 22.10
C PHE A 147 -2.39 -20.62 21.61
N VAL A 148 -1.84 -19.83 20.68
CA VAL A 148 -0.46 -19.86 20.21
C VAL A 148 0.04 -18.42 20.20
N ARG A 149 0.93 -18.07 21.13
CA ARG A 149 1.33 -16.67 21.36
C ARG A 149 2.80 -16.53 21.76
N GLN A 150 3.34 -15.33 21.58
CA GLN A 150 4.64 -14.95 22.13
C GLN A 150 4.48 -13.86 23.18
N SER A 151 5.41 -13.88 24.13
CA SER A 151 5.58 -12.85 25.15
C SER A 151 6.60 -11.83 24.67
N LEU A 152 6.20 -10.57 24.49
CA LEU A 152 7.06 -9.48 24.02
C LEU A 152 6.92 -8.25 24.92
N THR A 153 8.00 -7.47 25.03
CA THR A 153 7.93 -6.14 25.64
C THR A 153 7.42 -5.14 24.59
N LEU A 154 6.24 -4.57 24.83
CA LEU A 154 5.65 -3.53 23.99
C LEU A 154 5.67 -2.19 24.72
N THR A 155 5.85 -1.12 23.97
CA THR A 155 5.97 0.23 24.51
C THR A 155 4.59 0.83 24.79
N ASN A 156 4.36 1.31 26.02
CA ASN A 156 3.14 2.06 26.37
C ASN A 156 2.99 3.29 25.46
N GLY A 157 1.77 3.54 24.97
CA GLY A 157 1.45 4.63 24.05
C GLY A 157 1.81 4.38 22.59
N ALA A 158 2.55 3.30 22.28
CA ALA A 158 2.83 2.92 20.90
C ALA A 158 1.71 2.05 20.31
N THR A 159 1.49 2.18 19.01
CA THR A 159 0.51 1.39 18.25
C THR A 159 1.20 0.22 17.57
N TYR A 160 0.58 -0.97 17.67
CA TYR A 160 1.03 -2.19 17.03
C TYR A 160 -0.10 -2.84 16.24
N THR A 161 0.27 -3.50 15.14
CA THR A 161 -0.62 -4.33 14.34
C THR A 161 -0.14 -5.78 14.38
N VAL A 162 -1.02 -6.70 14.80
CA VAL A 162 -0.82 -8.14 14.65
C VAL A 162 -1.56 -8.61 13.41
N SER A 163 -0.95 -9.54 12.65
CA SER A 163 -1.60 -10.24 11.55
C SER A 163 -1.19 -11.70 11.49
N ALA A 164 -2.06 -12.53 10.93
CA ALA A 164 -1.77 -13.92 10.61
C ALA A 164 -2.61 -14.35 9.40
N PHE A 165 -2.09 -15.31 8.64
CA PHE A 165 -2.88 -16.01 7.63
C PHE A 165 -3.58 -17.17 8.32
N VAL A 166 -4.89 -17.25 8.12
CA VAL A 166 -5.77 -18.25 8.73
C VAL A 166 -6.64 -18.91 7.66
N LYS A 167 -6.85 -20.21 7.77
CA LYS A 167 -7.82 -20.94 6.95
C LYS A 167 -8.64 -21.85 7.84
N ARG A 168 -9.94 -21.87 7.62
CA ARG A 168 -10.86 -22.71 8.38
C ARG A 168 -10.49 -24.20 8.21
N TYR A 169 -10.36 -24.92 9.32
CA TYR A 169 -10.32 -26.39 9.30
C TYR A 169 -11.73 -26.93 9.59
N ASN A 170 -12.14 -26.93 10.85
CA ASN A 170 -13.47 -27.34 11.29
C ASN A 170 -14.07 -26.40 12.36
N TYR A 171 -13.42 -25.27 12.62
CA TYR A 171 -13.87 -24.25 13.57
C TYR A 171 -13.88 -22.86 12.96
N ASP A 172 -14.85 -22.04 13.37
CA ASP A 172 -15.17 -20.79 12.67
C ASP A 172 -14.52 -19.57 13.33
N TYR A 173 -14.26 -19.61 14.62
CA TYR A 173 -13.90 -18.43 15.40
C TYR A 173 -12.41 -18.37 15.73
N VAL A 174 -11.78 -17.27 15.33
CA VAL A 174 -10.37 -16.99 15.60
C VAL A 174 -10.23 -15.65 16.30
N GLY A 175 -9.41 -15.59 17.35
CA GLY A 175 -9.11 -14.38 18.09
C GLY A 175 -7.71 -13.89 17.79
N LEU A 176 -7.56 -12.61 17.48
CA LEU A 176 -6.27 -11.93 17.52
C LEU A 176 -6.12 -11.21 18.87
N ARG A 177 -5.00 -11.46 19.54
CA ARG A 177 -4.65 -10.77 20.79
C ARG A 177 -3.51 -9.81 20.54
N VAL A 178 -3.70 -8.55 20.95
CA VAL A 178 -2.61 -7.58 21.11
C VAL A 178 -2.61 -7.13 22.57
N ALA A 179 -1.59 -7.53 23.33
CA ALA A 179 -1.43 -7.25 24.76
C ALA A 179 -2.46 -7.93 25.71
N SER A 180 -2.46 -7.55 26.99
CA SER A 180 -2.80 -8.46 28.11
C SER A 180 -4.26 -8.49 28.55
N THR A 181 -5.19 -7.76 27.92
CA THR A 181 -6.58 -7.54 28.41
C THR A 181 -7.53 -8.74 28.36
N GLY A 182 -7.05 -9.96 28.15
CA GLY A 182 -7.88 -11.19 28.15
C GLY A 182 -8.93 -11.28 27.04
N THR A 183 -9.05 -10.26 26.19
CA THR A 183 -10.10 -10.13 25.17
C THR A 183 -9.52 -9.95 23.78
N HIS A 184 -10.16 -10.57 22.78
CA HIS A 184 -9.63 -10.77 21.44
C HIS A 184 -10.47 -10.01 20.43
N ALA A 185 -9.84 -9.46 19.39
CA ALA A 185 -10.57 -9.15 18.17
C ALA A 185 -10.96 -10.50 17.54
N MET A 186 -12.23 -10.89 17.68
CA MET A 186 -12.74 -12.17 17.21
C MET A 186 -13.19 -12.02 15.76
N PHE A 187 -12.75 -12.91 14.89
CA PHE A 187 -13.17 -13.00 13.50
C PHE A 187 -13.85 -14.34 13.26
N ASN A 188 -15.01 -14.31 12.59
CA ASN A 188 -15.72 -15.50 12.15
C ASN A 188 -15.39 -15.79 10.68
N LEU A 189 -14.75 -16.92 10.41
CA LEU A 189 -14.29 -17.34 9.08
C LEU A 189 -15.43 -17.77 8.13
N THR A 190 -16.61 -18.04 8.66
CA THR A 190 -17.80 -18.41 7.88
C THR A 190 -18.61 -17.18 7.48
N THR A 191 -18.91 -16.31 8.44
CA THR A 191 -19.71 -15.10 8.18
C THR A 191 -18.87 -13.90 7.75
N LEU A 192 -17.54 -13.98 7.89
CA LEU A 192 -16.58 -12.91 7.61
C LEU A 192 -16.86 -11.61 8.39
N THR A 193 -17.28 -11.78 9.64
CA THR A 193 -17.63 -10.68 10.55
C THR A 193 -16.71 -10.63 11.75
N TRP A 194 -16.41 -9.41 12.20
CA TRP A 194 -15.72 -9.16 13.47
C TRP A 194 -16.69 -9.07 14.64
N GLY A 195 -16.23 -9.48 15.82
CA GLY A 195 -16.96 -9.46 17.08
C GLY A 195 -16.01 -9.59 18.26
N GLY A 196 -16.55 -9.90 19.43
CA GLY A 196 -15.79 -10.07 20.66
C GLY A 196 -16.07 -9.00 21.71
N SER A 197 -15.90 -9.38 22.98
CA SER A 197 -15.89 -8.46 24.11
C SER A 197 -14.75 -7.45 23.92
N ASN A 198 -15.01 -6.16 24.16
CA ASN A 198 -14.03 -5.06 24.06
C ASN A 198 -13.39 -4.83 22.67
N LEU A 199 -14.11 -5.08 21.58
CA LEU A 199 -13.65 -4.72 20.23
C LEU A 199 -13.33 -3.21 20.09
N SER A 200 -13.93 -2.36 20.94
CA SER A 200 -13.62 -0.93 21.08
C SER A 200 -12.20 -0.61 21.56
N SER A 201 -11.47 -1.58 22.11
CA SER A 201 -10.06 -1.41 22.51
C SER A 201 -9.08 -1.45 21.34
N TYR A 202 -9.53 -1.88 20.15
CA TYR A 202 -8.74 -1.92 18.93
C TYR A 202 -9.06 -0.68 18.06
N GLN A 203 -8.03 0.02 17.56
CA GLN A 203 -8.24 1.17 16.68
C GLN A 203 -8.70 0.75 15.28
N SER A 204 -8.24 -0.41 14.82
CA SER A 204 -8.64 -0.98 13.53
C SER A 204 -8.46 -2.50 13.52
N TYR A 205 -9.21 -3.15 12.64
CA TYR A 205 -9.10 -4.58 12.35
C TYR A 205 -9.65 -4.80 10.93
N GLY A 206 -9.25 -5.89 10.31
CA GLY A 206 -9.67 -6.18 8.94
C GLY A 206 -9.17 -7.52 8.45
N TYR A 207 -9.67 -7.91 7.29
CA TYR A 207 -9.28 -9.14 6.64
C TYR A 207 -9.12 -8.93 5.14
N GLN A 208 -8.31 -9.78 4.52
CA GLN A 208 -8.16 -9.87 3.08
C GLN A 208 -8.19 -11.36 2.70
N SER A 209 -9.07 -11.74 1.78
CA SER A 209 -8.98 -13.06 1.16
C SER A 209 -7.68 -13.16 0.37
N VAL A 210 -6.95 -14.26 0.52
CA VAL A 210 -5.73 -14.55 -0.24
C VAL A 210 -5.88 -15.81 -1.10
N GLY A 211 -7.13 -16.17 -1.40
CA GLY A 211 -7.47 -17.33 -2.22
C GLY A 211 -7.45 -18.66 -1.45
N ASN A 212 -8.03 -19.71 -2.04
CA ASN A 212 -8.02 -21.08 -1.51
C ASN A 212 -8.52 -21.20 -0.04
N GLY A 213 -9.48 -20.38 0.36
CA GLY A 213 -10.05 -20.34 1.72
C GLY A 213 -9.15 -19.70 2.78
N TRP A 214 -7.98 -19.19 2.40
CA TRP A 214 -7.09 -18.44 3.28
C TRP A 214 -7.51 -16.97 3.37
N TYR A 215 -7.41 -16.42 4.57
CA TYR A 215 -7.57 -15.01 4.86
C TYR A 215 -6.36 -14.50 5.62
N ARG A 216 -5.80 -13.36 5.24
CA ARG A 216 -4.94 -12.59 6.14
C ARG A 216 -5.83 -11.73 7.01
N ILE A 217 -5.83 -11.97 8.31
CA ILE A 217 -6.55 -11.17 9.30
C ILE A 217 -5.57 -10.29 10.07
N TRP A 218 -6.00 -9.11 10.50
CA TRP A 218 -5.20 -8.22 11.35
C TRP A 218 -6.04 -7.45 12.35
N ALA A 219 -5.38 -7.05 13.45
CA ALA A 219 -5.92 -6.18 14.47
C ALA A 219 -4.84 -5.20 14.96
N THR A 220 -5.23 -3.96 15.20
CA THR A 220 -4.35 -2.86 15.58
C THR A 220 -4.76 -2.32 16.95
N ARG A 221 -3.77 -2.19 17.83
CA ARG A 221 -3.97 -1.68 19.20
C ARG A 221 -2.85 -0.74 19.64
N THR A 222 -3.20 0.44 20.14
CA THR A 222 -2.34 1.29 20.97
C THR A 222 -2.27 0.70 22.37
N ILE A 223 -1.06 0.43 22.84
CA ILE A 223 -0.81 -0.17 24.15
C ILE A 223 -1.09 0.87 25.24
N THR A 224 -1.94 0.53 26.20
CA THR A 224 -2.32 1.40 27.32
C THR A 224 -1.81 0.86 28.66
N GLU A 225 -1.39 -0.39 28.69
CA GLU A 225 -0.85 -1.08 29.85
C GLU A 225 0.55 -0.54 30.22
N ALA A 226 0.85 -0.48 31.51
CA ALA A 226 2.20 -0.14 31.99
C ALA A 226 3.25 -1.09 31.38
N THR A 227 4.47 -0.59 31.13
CA THR A 227 5.53 -1.35 30.46
C THR A 227 5.80 -2.70 31.14
N GLY A 228 5.75 -3.77 30.37
CA GLY A 228 5.88 -5.15 30.86
C GLY A 228 5.77 -6.20 29.76
N THR A 229 5.72 -7.48 30.15
CA THR A 229 5.55 -8.60 29.22
C THR A 229 4.12 -8.67 28.71
N ASN A 230 3.93 -8.38 27.43
CA ASN A 230 2.66 -8.49 26.73
C ASN A 230 2.58 -9.82 26.01
N VAL A 231 1.41 -10.44 25.97
CA VAL A 231 1.17 -11.64 25.17
C VAL A 231 0.42 -11.28 23.90
N THR A 232 0.95 -11.70 22.76
CA THR A 232 0.38 -11.40 21.44
C THR A 232 0.40 -12.69 20.61
N GLY A 233 -0.68 -12.97 19.91
CA GLY A 233 -0.79 -14.19 19.11
C GLY A 233 -2.20 -14.47 18.61
N VAL A 234 -2.44 -15.74 18.30
CA VAL A 234 -3.71 -16.25 17.77
C VAL A 234 -4.32 -17.22 18.77
N CYS A 235 -5.63 -17.16 18.93
CA CYS A 235 -6.40 -18.00 19.85
C CYS A 235 -7.63 -18.60 19.14
N LEU A 236 -8.05 -19.79 19.55
CA LEU A 236 -9.41 -20.24 19.30
C LEU A 236 -10.31 -19.62 20.37
N VAL A 237 -11.38 -18.96 19.95
CA VAL A 237 -12.25 -18.18 20.83
C VAL A 237 -13.70 -18.57 20.69
N GLY A 238 -14.54 -18.16 21.64
CA GLY A 238 -15.99 -18.29 21.54
C GLY A 238 -16.64 -17.17 20.70
N THR A 239 -17.96 -17.21 20.59
CA THR A 239 -18.76 -16.15 19.94
C THR A 239 -18.59 -14.78 20.58
N SER A 240 -18.28 -14.75 21.88
CA SER A 240 -17.98 -13.54 22.64
C SER A 240 -16.51 -13.12 22.61
N GLY A 241 -15.63 -13.82 21.87
CA GLY A 241 -14.19 -13.50 21.81
C GLY A 241 -13.37 -13.94 23.02
N GLU A 242 -13.96 -14.73 23.93
CA GLU A 242 -13.28 -15.29 25.09
C GLU A 242 -12.36 -16.46 24.70
N GLU A 243 -11.16 -16.53 25.31
CA GLU A 243 -10.12 -17.54 25.04
C GLU A 243 -10.50 -18.95 25.55
N ALA A 244 -11.58 -19.07 26.35
CA ALA A 244 -12.16 -20.32 26.85
C ALA A 244 -13.60 -20.54 26.30
N PRO A 245 -13.76 -20.74 24.98
CA PRO A 245 -15.05 -21.12 24.41
C PRO A 245 -15.62 -22.38 25.09
N THR A 246 -16.89 -22.31 25.48
CA THR A 246 -17.62 -23.44 26.07
C THR A 246 -17.97 -24.52 25.04
N ASN A 247 -17.80 -24.23 23.75
CA ASN A 247 -18.16 -25.05 22.60
C ASN A 247 -16.97 -25.78 21.94
N LEU A 248 -15.76 -25.73 22.51
CA LEU A 248 -14.65 -26.58 22.06
C LEU A 248 -14.68 -27.90 22.84
N SER A 249 -14.78 -29.02 22.13
CA SER A 249 -14.90 -30.38 22.69
C SER A 249 -13.66 -31.25 22.46
N GLY A 250 -12.74 -30.83 21.59
CA GLY A 250 -11.54 -31.54 21.18
C GLY A 250 -11.50 -31.72 19.66
N GLY A 251 -10.34 -31.46 19.04
CA GLY A 251 -10.12 -31.61 17.60
C GLY A 251 -10.62 -30.45 16.75
N GLU A 252 -11.31 -29.46 17.33
CA GLU A 252 -11.64 -28.24 16.61
C GLU A 252 -10.41 -27.35 16.42
N GLY A 253 -10.33 -26.66 15.28
CA GLY A 253 -9.19 -25.82 14.98
C GLY A 253 -9.25 -25.12 13.63
N LEU A 254 -8.08 -24.62 13.24
CA LEU A 254 -7.84 -23.88 12.00
C LEU A 254 -6.39 -24.09 11.54
N TYR A 255 -6.11 -23.71 10.29
CA TYR A 255 -4.75 -23.64 9.79
C TYR A 255 -4.16 -22.24 10.01
N LEU A 256 -2.87 -22.19 10.36
CA LEU A 256 -2.10 -20.99 10.65
C LEU A 256 -0.88 -20.88 9.73
N PHE A 257 -0.60 -19.66 9.28
CA PHE A 257 0.63 -19.33 8.58
C PHE A 257 1.04 -17.87 8.83
N GLY A 258 2.34 -17.60 8.77
CA GLY A 258 2.91 -16.25 8.65
C GLY A 258 2.44 -15.24 9.70
N ALA A 259 2.59 -15.55 10.98
CA ALA A 259 2.28 -14.61 12.05
C ALA A 259 3.25 -13.42 12.05
N GLN A 260 2.70 -12.21 12.17
CA GLN A 260 3.47 -10.98 12.11
C GLN A 260 2.96 -9.95 13.11
N LEU A 261 3.87 -9.41 13.92
CA LEU A 261 3.61 -8.28 14.82
C LEU A 261 4.53 -7.12 14.44
N GLU A 262 3.94 -5.97 14.13
CA GLU A 262 4.66 -4.78 13.68
C GLU A 262 4.30 -3.59 14.57
N SER A 263 5.27 -2.69 14.81
CA SER A 263 4.94 -1.35 15.31
C SER A 263 4.44 -0.51 14.15
N GLY A 264 3.22 0.02 14.27
CA GLY A 264 2.50 0.69 13.19
C GLY A 264 0.99 0.59 13.37
N ALA A 265 0.26 1.45 12.66
CA ALA A 265 -1.21 1.47 12.68
C ALA A 265 -1.85 0.59 11.59
N PHE A 266 -1.03 -0.19 10.89
CA PHE A 266 -1.45 -1.00 9.75
C PHE A 266 -0.49 -2.14 9.44
N VAL A 267 -1.04 -3.13 8.73
CA VAL A 267 -0.32 -4.30 8.24
C VAL A 267 0.49 -3.95 6.99
N THR A 268 1.73 -4.46 6.88
CA THR A 268 2.52 -4.40 5.64
C THR A 268 2.69 -5.77 5.00
N SER A 269 3.36 -5.87 3.85
CA SER A 269 3.75 -7.16 3.27
C SER A 269 4.36 -8.10 4.31
N TYR A 270 4.22 -9.40 4.06
CA TYR A 270 4.70 -10.40 4.99
C TYR A 270 6.24 -10.37 5.10
N ILE A 271 6.75 -10.43 6.33
CA ILE A 271 8.16 -10.43 6.67
C ILE A 271 8.42 -11.75 7.41
N PRO A 272 8.92 -12.78 6.71
CA PRO A 272 9.18 -14.08 7.32
C PRO A 272 10.32 -13.96 8.34
N THR A 273 10.15 -14.63 9.48
CA THR A 273 11.14 -14.70 10.56
C THR A 273 11.46 -16.14 10.92
N ALA A 274 12.74 -16.36 11.24
CA ALA A 274 13.26 -17.62 11.73
C ALA A 274 13.59 -17.48 13.23
N ALA A 275 14.82 -17.78 13.65
CA ALA A 275 15.20 -17.69 15.07
C ALA A 275 15.30 -16.25 15.61
N SER A 276 15.27 -15.23 14.75
CA SER A 276 15.36 -13.81 15.10
C SER A 276 14.28 -13.00 14.40
N SER A 277 13.95 -11.83 14.97
CA SER A 277 13.16 -10.82 14.26
C SER A 277 13.92 -10.35 13.03
N VAL A 278 13.17 -9.91 12.01
CA VAL A 278 13.72 -9.46 10.73
C VAL A 278 13.09 -8.12 10.37
N THR A 279 13.91 -7.21 9.86
CA THR A 279 13.48 -5.93 9.34
C THR A 279 13.49 -5.95 7.82
N ARG A 280 12.35 -5.63 7.20
CA ARG A 280 12.28 -5.25 5.80
C ARG A 280 12.58 -3.76 5.70
N SER A 281 13.63 -3.39 4.96
CA SER A 281 13.95 -1.98 4.69
C SER A 281 12.83 -1.30 3.92
N GLY A 282 12.73 0.03 4.06
CA GLY A 282 11.82 0.83 3.26
C GLY A 282 12.20 0.84 1.78
N ASP A 283 11.19 0.95 0.92
CA ASP A 283 11.37 1.06 -0.52
C ASP A 283 11.68 2.51 -0.91
N LEU A 284 12.69 2.70 -1.75
CA LEU A 284 13.03 4.00 -2.32
C LEU A 284 13.19 3.89 -3.83
N CYS A 285 12.27 4.54 -4.56
CA CYS A 285 12.23 4.59 -6.02
C CYS A 285 12.53 6.02 -6.49
N LEU A 286 13.68 6.23 -7.13
CA LEU A 286 14.19 7.55 -7.51
C LEU A 286 14.28 7.73 -9.03
N LEU A 287 13.97 8.93 -9.52
CA LEU A 287 14.32 9.43 -10.84
C LEU A 287 15.60 10.26 -10.72
N ASN A 288 16.73 9.72 -11.19
CA ASN A 288 18.05 10.33 -10.97
C ASN A 288 18.48 11.31 -12.07
N ASN A 289 17.92 11.20 -13.28
CA ASN A 289 18.20 12.13 -14.39
C ASN A 289 16.92 12.88 -14.73
N LEU A 290 16.93 14.20 -14.55
CA LEU A 290 15.79 15.09 -14.72
C LEU A 290 15.90 15.99 -15.96
N ASN A 291 16.74 15.68 -16.95
CA ASN A 291 16.87 16.48 -18.18
C ASN A 291 15.56 16.62 -18.99
N TRP A 292 14.58 15.74 -18.74
CA TRP A 292 13.24 15.76 -19.33
C TRP A 292 12.21 16.57 -18.52
N PHE A 293 12.56 16.96 -17.29
CA PHE A 293 11.67 17.66 -16.36
C PHE A 293 11.73 19.17 -16.59
N ASN A 294 10.57 19.82 -16.53
CA ASN A 294 10.45 21.27 -16.63
C ASN A 294 10.10 21.86 -15.25
N PRO A 295 11.04 22.54 -14.56
CA PRO A 295 10.77 23.08 -13.24
C PRO A 295 9.84 24.31 -13.26
N SER A 296 9.76 25.01 -14.38
CA SER A 296 8.96 26.24 -14.49
C SER A 296 7.48 25.97 -14.74
N GLN A 297 7.13 24.79 -15.27
CA GLN A 297 5.75 24.36 -15.50
C GLN A 297 5.66 22.86 -15.77
N GLY A 298 4.55 22.24 -15.41
CA GLY A 298 4.37 20.81 -15.63
C GLY A 298 3.02 20.29 -15.17
N THR A 299 2.77 19.02 -15.49
CA THR A 299 1.55 18.31 -15.06
C THR A 299 1.89 16.87 -14.73
N TRP A 300 1.59 16.46 -13.50
CA TRP A 300 1.65 15.10 -13.00
C TRP A 300 0.26 14.47 -12.98
N ILE A 301 0.15 13.26 -13.50
CA ILE A 301 -0.97 12.36 -13.29
C ILE A 301 -0.43 11.09 -12.63
N ALA A 302 -1.02 10.67 -11.52
CA ALA A 302 -0.64 9.43 -10.85
C ALA A 302 -1.88 8.60 -10.51
N GLU A 303 -1.80 7.29 -10.72
CA GLU A 303 -2.84 6.34 -10.33
C GLU A 303 -2.27 5.44 -9.22
N THR A 304 -2.90 5.46 -8.05
CA THR A 304 -2.52 4.65 -6.89
C THR A 304 -3.60 3.62 -6.58
N VAL A 305 -3.25 2.56 -5.86
CA VAL A 305 -4.22 1.68 -5.17
C VAL A 305 -3.94 1.79 -3.68
N LEU A 306 -4.94 2.15 -2.90
CA LEU A 306 -4.82 2.38 -1.46
C LEU A 306 -5.50 1.24 -0.71
N GLY A 307 -4.73 0.49 0.10
CA GLY A 307 -5.30 -0.54 0.97
C GLY A 307 -5.96 0.02 2.23
N GLN A 308 -5.71 1.30 2.53
CA GLN A 308 -6.13 1.97 3.75
C GLN A 308 -5.99 3.49 3.65
N ARG A 309 -6.49 4.18 4.69
CA ARG A 309 -6.24 5.61 4.88
C ARG A 309 -4.79 5.84 5.27
N VAL A 310 -4.11 6.69 4.52
CA VAL A 310 -2.70 7.06 4.72
C VAL A 310 -2.48 8.55 4.52
N THR A 311 -1.50 9.09 5.24
CA THR A 311 -0.86 10.38 4.92
C THR A 311 0.55 10.06 4.41
N ALA A 312 0.80 10.31 3.13
CA ALA A 312 2.04 9.85 2.50
C ALA A 312 2.36 10.60 1.20
N ARG A 313 3.46 10.23 0.55
CA ARG A 313 3.92 10.84 -0.70
C ARG A 313 3.59 9.97 -1.91
N ILE A 314 3.19 10.61 -3.01
CA ILE A 314 3.05 9.94 -4.31
C ILE A 314 4.23 10.32 -5.19
N ILE A 315 4.50 11.62 -5.33
CA ILE A 315 5.68 12.18 -5.99
C ILE A 315 6.37 13.10 -4.98
N GLY A 316 7.56 12.72 -4.51
CA GLY A 316 8.39 13.56 -3.65
C GLY A 316 9.40 14.36 -4.46
N TYR A 317 9.65 15.60 -4.06
CA TYR A 317 10.72 16.46 -4.57
C TYR A 317 11.64 16.86 -3.41
N ASP A 318 12.93 17.06 -3.68
CA ASP A 318 13.94 17.68 -2.81
C ASP A 318 13.62 17.75 -1.31
N GLY A 319 14.22 16.87 -0.51
CA GLY A 319 14.01 16.86 0.94
C GLY A 319 12.62 16.35 1.35
N ALA A 320 12.07 16.86 2.46
CA ALA A 320 10.85 16.29 3.06
C ALA A 320 9.54 17.04 2.74
N ASN A 321 9.65 18.23 2.14
CA ASN A 321 8.60 19.25 2.18
C ASN A 321 8.13 19.75 0.81
N ASN A 322 8.61 19.21 -0.31
CA ASN A 322 8.07 19.53 -1.64
C ASN A 322 7.48 18.25 -2.24
N PHE A 323 6.18 18.18 -2.50
CA PHE A 323 5.56 16.93 -2.98
C PHE A 323 4.16 17.10 -3.61
N LEU A 324 3.76 16.07 -4.37
CA LEU A 324 2.38 15.64 -4.57
C LEU A 324 2.14 14.39 -3.71
N GLY A 325 1.08 14.38 -2.90
CA GLY A 325 0.86 13.34 -1.91
C GLY A 325 -0.59 13.18 -1.53
N ILE A 326 -0.78 12.43 -0.45
CA ILE A 326 -2.07 12.11 0.14
C ILE A 326 -2.06 12.62 1.58
N ARG A 327 -3.13 13.30 1.99
CA ARG A 327 -3.33 13.72 3.37
C ARG A 327 -4.56 13.05 3.97
N SER A 328 -4.45 12.53 5.19
CA SER A 328 -5.57 11.93 5.91
C SER A 328 -5.96 12.74 7.15
N THR A 329 -6.99 13.57 7.04
CA THR A 329 -7.56 14.37 8.14
C THR A 329 -9.08 14.24 8.13
N GLY A 330 -9.64 13.24 8.83
CA GLY A 330 -11.07 12.89 8.77
C GLY A 330 -11.54 12.27 7.44
N GLN A 331 -10.95 12.69 6.31
CA GLN A 331 -11.11 12.12 4.97
C GLN A 331 -9.74 11.85 4.33
N GLN A 332 -9.69 11.52 3.04
CA GLN A 332 -8.43 11.35 2.31
C GLN A 332 -8.40 12.34 1.14
N ASP A 333 -7.36 13.16 1.09
CA ASP A 333 -7.23 14.27 0.16
C ASP A 333 -6.00 14.06 -0.73
N THR A 334 -6.05 14.60 -1.95
CA THR A 334 -4.81 14.84 -2.71
C THR A 334 -4.22 16.16 -2.25
N GLU A 335 -2.93 16.16 -1.95
CA GLU A 335 -2.20 17.29 -1.39
C GLU A 335 -1.03 17.68 -2.29
N SER A 336 -0.77 18.99 -2.38
CA SER A 336 0.53 19.52 -2.77
C SER A 336 1.09 20.40 -1.67
N TYR A 337 2.37 20.23 -1.37
CA TYR A 337 3.16 21.08 -0.48
C TYR A 337 4.43 21.51 -1.20
N ASN A 338 4.85 22.75 -1.04
CA ASN A 338 6.02 23.31 -1.75
C ASN A 338 7.19 23.71 -0.83
N GLY A 339 7.17 23.30 0.44
CA GLY A 339 8.15 23.72 1.44
C GLY A 339 7.60 24.72 2.44
N THR A 340 6.55 25.45 2.06
CA THR A 340 6.01 26.57 2.86
C THR A 340 4.51 26.45 3.07
N ALA A 341 3.74 26.23 2.00
CA ALA A 341 2.28 26.19 2.05
C ALA A 341 1.73 24.91 1.42
N SER A 342 0.76 24.31 2.12
CA SER A 342 0.05 23.12 1.67
C SER A 342 -1.33 23.48 1.14
N PHE A 343 -1.81 22.67 0.21
CA PHE A 343 -3.10 22.86 -0.43
C PHE A 343 -3.67 21.51 -0.85
N THR A 344 -4.98 21.33 -0.74
CA THR A 344 -5.65 20.05 -1.00
C THR A 344 -6.79 20.12 -1.98
N LYS A 345 -7.04 18.97 -2.60
CA LYS A 345 -8.33 18.59 -3.16
C LYS A 345 -8.90 17.43 -2.36
N GLN A 346 -9.98 17.71 -1.64
CA GLN A 346 -10.78 16.72 -0.94
C GLN A 346 -11.32 15.67 -1.92
N GLY A 347 -11.30 14.41 -1.51
CA GLY A 347 -11.93 13.34 -2.29
C GLY A 347 -12.77 12.40 -1.45
N VAL A 348 -13.43 11.49 -2.17
CA VAL A 348 -14.47 10.62 -1.60
C VAL A 348 -13.93 9.21 -1.34
N THR A 349 -13.04 8.72 -2.21
CA THR A 349 -12.42 7.40 -2.10
C THR A 349 -11.28 7.41 -1.08
N SER A 350 -11.37 6.53 -0.09
CA SER A 350 -10.39 6.37 1.00
C SER A 350 -9.60 5.06 0.93
N THR A 351 -10.05 4.11 0.10
CA THR A 351 -9.41 2.83 -0.24
C THR A 351 -9.80 2.44 -1.66
N GLY A 352 -8.97 1.65 -2.34
CA GLY A 352 -9.14 1.31 -3.76
C GLY A 352 -8.31 2.20 -4.69
N THR A 353 -8.66 2.20 -5.98
CA THR A 353 -7.91 2.92 -7.01
C THR A 353 -8.24 4.41 -6.99
N VAL A 354 -7.22 5.27 -6.95
CA VAL A 354 -7.37 6.74 -6.96
C VAL A 354 -6.47 7.35 -8.03
N ARG A 355 -7.06 8.22 -8.88
CA ARG A 355 -6.33 9.04 -9.84
C ARG A 355 -6.11 10.45 -9.27
N HIS A 356 -4.86 10.88 -9.23
CA HIS A 356 -4.41 12.16 -8.72
C HIS A 356 -3.87 13.00 -9.88
N GLY A 357 -4.16 14.30 -9.88
CA GLY A 357 -3.66 15.24 -10.86
C GLY A 357 -3.10 16.48 -10.18
N MET A 358 -1.89 16.90 -10.57
CA MET A 358 -1.31 18.18 -10.20
C MET A 358 -0.75 18.86 -11.44
N SER A 359 -1.20 20.09 -11.74
CA SER A 359 -0.54 20.94 -12.73
C SER A 359 0.07 22.16 -12.05
N TYR A 360 1.16 22.69 -12.58
CA TYR A 360 1.87 23.82 -11.98
C TYR A 360 2.54 24.71 -13.03
N SER A 361 2.82 25.94 -12.61
CA SER A 361 3.68 26.92 -13.26
C SER A 361 4.52 27.67 -12.21
N SER A 362 5.25 28.70 -12.63
CA SER A 362 6.05 29.57 -11.76
C SER A 362 5.24 30.37 -10.74
N SER A 363 3.91 30.40 -10.84
CA SER A 363 3.05 31.17 -9.94
C SER A 363 1.74 30.48 -9.57
N ASN A 364 1.48 29.27 -10.07
CA ASN A 364 0.21 28.59 -9.89
C ASN A 364 0.40 27.09 -9.70
N ARG A 365 -0.41 26.48 -8.83
CA ARG A 365 -0.59 25.03 -8.69
C ARG A 365 -2.07 24.70 -8.74
N VAL A 366 -2.41 23.62 -9.41
CA VAL A 366 -3.77 23.13 -9.60
C VAL A 366 -3.81 21.68 -9.18
N LEU A 367 -4.76 21.31 -8.33
CA LEU A 367 -4.97 19.92 -7.90
C LEU A 367 -6.34 19.43 -8.31
N THR A 368 -6.38 18.18 -8.74
CA THR A 368 -7.61 17.43 -8.82
C THR A 368 -7.37 15.96 -8.49
N ARG A 369 -8.46 15.23 -8.31
CA ARG A 369 -8.48 13.78 -8.23
C ARG A 369 -9.81 13.28 -8.76
N GLU A 370 -9.82 12.06 -9.31
CA GLU A 370 -11.04 11.32 -9.68
C GLU A 370 -12.03 12.15 -10.54
N GLY A 371 -11.51 12.97 -11.44
CA GLY A 371 -12.33 13.80 -12.31
C GLY A 371 -13.12 14.91 -11.59
N LEU A 372 -12.83 15.20 -10.32
CA LEU A 372 -13.47 16.28 -9.58
C LEU A 372 -13.06 17.66 -10.13
N THR A 373 -13.87 18.69 -9.85
CA THR A 373 -13.52 20.06 -10.24
C THR A 373 -12.17 20.47 -9.66
N PRO A 374 -11.21 20.92 -10.47
CA PRO A 374 -9.88 21.28 -9.98
C PRO A 374 -9.92 22.44 -9.00
N ASN A 375 -9.06 22.37 -8.00
CA ASN A 375 -8.82 23.44 -7.04
C ASN A 375 -7.51 24.15 -7.42
N THR A 376 -7.42 25.48 -7.28
CA THR A 376 -6.25 26.28 -7.67
C THR A 376 -5.58 26.98 -6.48
N SER A 377 -4.28 27.25 -6.59
CA SER A 377 -3.47 27.97 -5.61
C SER A 377 -2.45 28.85 -6.32
N ALA A 378 -2.36 30.13 -5.96
CA ALA A 378 -1.39 31.08 -6.52
C ALA A 378 0.04 30.90 -5.95
N THR A 379 0.53 29.67 -5.90
CA THR A 379 1.86 29.31 -5.41
C THR A 379 2.56 28.42 -6.42
N SER A 380 3.89 28.54 -6.57
CA SER A 380 4.70 27.64 -7.39
C SER A 380 4.99 26.32 -6.67
N ILE A 381 5.53 25.36 -7.42
CA ILE A 381 6.32 24.28 -6.79
C ILE A 381 7.63 24.84 -6.24
N GLY A 382 8.23 24.16 -5.27
CA GLY A 382 9.59 24.46 -4.81
C GLY A 382 10.64 24.01 -5.82
N SER A 383 11.92 24.22 -5.50
CA SER A 383 13.05 23.67 -6.27
C SER A 383 12.92 22.15 -6.43
N VAL A 384 13.40 21.63 -7.56
CA VAL A 384 13.44 20.20 -7.87
C VAL A 384 14.79 19.82 -8.48
N THR A 385 15.56 19.03 -7.73
CA THR A 385 16.84 18.40 -8.10
C THR A 385 16.77 16.88 -8.03
N GLN A 386 15.83 16.34 -7.24
CA GLN A 386 15.53 14.93 -7.09
C GLN A 386 14.02 14.70 -7.12
N ILE A 387 13.61 13.57 -7.71
CA ILE A 387 12.22 13.11 -7.69
C ILE A 387 12.17 11.66 -7.20
N SER A 388 11.26 11.36 -6.28
CA SER A 388 10.96 10.01 -5.82
C SER A 388 9.52 9.63 -6.08
N LEU A 389 9.27 8.33 -6.33
CA LEU A 389 7.94 7.76 -6.45
C LEU A 389 7.58 7.03 -5.15
N GLY A 390 6.46 7.43 -4.54
CA GLY A 390 5.90 6.79 -3.35
C GLY A 390 6.61 7.10 -2.04
N SER A 391 7.51 8.09 -1.98
CA SER A 391 8.20 8.52 -0.77
C SER A 391 8.73 9.96 -0.93
N ASN A 392 9.35 10.51 0.11
CA ASN A 392 10.34 11.58 -0.05
C ASN A 392 11.64 11.01 -0.66
N PRO A 393 12.51 11.83 -1.29
CA PRO A 393 13.78 11.37 -1.86
C PRO A 393 14.76 10.77 -0.84
N ASN A 394 14.61 11.10 0.44
CA ASN A 394 15.40 10.51 1.54
C ASN A 394 14.81 9.20 2.11
N GLY A 395 13.78 8.63 1.48
CA GLY A 395 13.15 7.36 1.90
C GLY A 395 12.18 7.46 3.08
N THR A 396 11.70 8.66 3.43
CA THR A 396 10.70 8.86 4.50
C THR A 396 9.28 9.10 3.94
N ASN A 397 8.25 8.96 4.78
CA ASN A 397 6.84 9.19 4.43
C ASN A 397 6.36 8.34 3.23
N ASN A 398 6.74 7.06 3.24
CA ASN A 398 6.41 6.13 2.16
C ASN A 398 4.88 5.96 2.01
N LEU A 399 4.44 5.76 0.78
CA LEU A 399 3.04 5.59 0.38
C LEU A 399 2.35 4.47 1.15
N CYS A 400 3.09 3.39 1.42
CA CYS A 400 2.58 2.14 2.02
C CYS A 400 1.36 1.62 1.24
N ALA A 401 1.47 1.65 -0.08
CA ALA A 401 0.44 1.28 -1.04
C ALA A 401 1.06 1.05 -2.43
N TRP A 402 0.22 0.91 -3.46
CA TRP A 402 0.67 0.63 -4.83
C TRP A 402 0.58 1.85 -5.74
N ILE A 403 1.53 1.97 -6.67
CA ILE A 403 1.48 2.93 -7.78
C ILE A 403 1.30 2.15 -9.08
N ARG A 404 0.20 2.41 -9.79
CA ARG A 404 -0.15 1.76 -11.07
C ARG A 404 0.47 2.48 -12.26
N LYS A 405 0.41 3.82 -12.23
CA LYS A 405 0.79 4.66 -13.37
C LYS A 405 1.26 6.02 -12.90
N VAL A 406 2.27 6.57 -13.58
CA VAL A 406 2.72 7.96 -13.41
C VAL A 406 2.99 8.56 -14.79
N VAL A 407 2.38 9.70 -15.08
CA VAL A 407 2.56 10.45 -16.33
C VAL A 407 2.97 11.87 -16.00
N TYR A 408 3.95 12.39 -16.76
CA TYR A 408 4.36 13.79 -16.68
C TYR A 408 4.32 14.46 -18.04
N TYR A 409 3.67 15.62 -18.10
CA TYR A 409 3.72 16.54 -19.23
C TYR A 409 4.57 17.76 -18.86
N PRO A 410 5.53 18.21 -19.70
CA PRO A 410 6.46 19.29 -19.39
C PRO A 410 5.82 20.70 -19.53
N ARG A 411 4.52 20.81 -19.23
CA ARG A 411 3.73 22.04 -19.35
C ARG A 411 2.55 22.05 -18.38
N GLN A 412 2.07 23.24 -18.07
CA GLN A 412 0.77 23.42 -17.43
C GLN A 412 -0.36 23.12 -18.43
N VAL A 413 -1.28 22.23 -18.07
CA VAL A 413 -2.50 21.95 -18.86
C VAL A 413 -3.67 22.81 -18.36
N SER A 414 -4.73 22.95 -19.16
CA SER A 414 -5.95 23.63 -18.70
C SER A 414 -6.61 22.85 -17.56
N ASN A 415 -7.37 23.53 -16.70
CA ASN A 415 -8.11 22.90 -15.61
C ASN A 415 -9.07 21.81 -16.13
N SER A 416 -9.77 22.07 -17.23
CA SER A 416 -10.67 21.10 -17.85
C SER A 416 -9.94 19.85 -18.36
N LEU A 417 -8.74 20.02 -18.92
CA LEU A 417 -7.92 18.89 -19.36
C LEU A 417 -7.32 18.13 -18.16
N LEU A 418 -6.87 18.83 -17.11
CA LEU A 418 -6.41 18.18 -15.88
C LEU A 418 -7.52 17.32 -15.27
N GLN A 419 -8.75 17.84 -15.24
CA GLN A 419 -9.92 17.11 -14.77
C GLN A 419 -10.16 15.86 -15.60
N SER A 420 -10.22 15.97 -16.94
CA SER A 420 -10.48 14.81 -17.81
C SER A 420 -9.38 13.74 -17.73
N LEU A 421 -8.11 14.13 -17.55
CA LEU A 421 -6.99 13.20 -17.37
C LEU A 421 -7.06 12.40 -16.05
N THR A 422 -7.94 12.78 -15.13
CA THR A 422 -8.13 12.09 -13.84
C THR A 422 -9.49 11.42 -13.67
N GLN A 423 -10.35 11.44 -14.70
CA GLN A 423 -11.59 10.67 -14.72
C GLN A 423 -11.31 9.18 -14.70
#